data_AF-A0A645H8H7-F1
#
_entry.id   AF-A0A645H8H7-F1
#
_cell.length_a   1.000
_cell.length_b   1.000
_cell.length_c   1.000
_cell.angle_alpha   90.00
_cell.angle_beta   90.00
_cell.angle_gamma   90.00
#
_symmetry.space_group_name_H-M   'P 1'
#
loop_
_entity.id
_entity.type
_entity.pdbx_description
1 polymer ?
#
loop_
_entity_poly.entity_id
_entity_poly.type
_entity_poly.pdbx_seq_one_letter_code
_entity_poly.pdbx_strand_id
1 'polypeptide(L)'
;MADSEYRQQLASVPPRNRYMDMRVCEYELISRGLSPSRTPHSVAKFSASLQKALKFSSEMGVNGFQYWPFPNARHQMLETNADASYWSMLGIKPFNSTSLEGRIQRQLALQVRRVPVKDTMIFFEEVTRHRLLTGKLPDEMILSTPILNALAAAYTAWVVVNRPGESAQLGEEDEGYIYLPCKPAVQENSD
;
A
#
# COMPACT_ATOMS: atom_id res chain seq x y z
N MET A 1 -6.89 2.50 22.62
CA MET A 1 -6.11 3.59 22.01
C MET A 1 -4.74 3.51 22.63
N ALA A 2 -3.72 3.55 21.79
CA ALA A 2 -2.30 3.48 22.14
C ALA A 2 -1.93 4.42 23.28
N ASP A 3 -0.93 3.99 24.06
CA ASP A 3 -0.36 4.75 25.16
C ASP A 3 0.15 6.12 24.69
N SER A 4 -0.12 7.13 25.50
CA SER A 4 0.38 8.48 25.32
C SER A 4 1.92 8.53 25.24
N GLU A 5 2.63 7.59 25.85
CA GLU A 5 4.08 7.51 25.84
C GLU A 5 4.64 7.08 24.48
N TYR A 6 4.04 6.10 23.80
CA TYR A 6 4.52 5.67 22.48
C TYR A 6 4.42 6.79 21.44
N ARG A 7 3.32 7.56 21.48
CA ARG A 7 3.11 8.70 20.57
C ARG A 7 4.16 9.81 20.74
N GLN A 8 4.74 9.95 21.94
CA GLN A 8 5.80 10.93 22.21
C GLN A 8 7.16 10.52 21.62
N GLN A 9 7.35 9.24 21.31
CA GLN A 9 8.61 8.70 20.75
C GLN A 9 8.70 8.82 19.23
N LEU A 10 7.59 9.10 18.53
CA LEU A 10 7.58 9.21 17.07
C LEU A 10 8.17 10.57 16.62
N ALA A 11 9.21 10.51 15.78
CA ALA A 11 10.20 11.56 15.48
C ALA A 11 9.70 12.87 14.82
N SER A 12 8.39 13.11 14.71
CA SER A 12 7.87 14.36 14.19
C SER A 12 6.49 14.65 14.77
N VAL A 13 6.38 15.70 15.59
CA VAL A 13 5.10 16.20 16.11
C VAL A 13 4.29 16.76 14.93
N PRO A 14 3.18 16.13 14.52
CA PRO A 14 2.34 16.67 13.47
C PRO A 14 1.49 17.82 14.04
N PRO A 15 0.99 18.73 13.19
CA PRO A 15 0.35 19.96 13.63
C PRO A 15 -0.81 19.71 14.63
N ARG A 16 -0.83 20.51 15.71
CA ARG A 16 -1.71 20.36 16.89
C ARG A 16 -3.20 20.10 16.54
N ASN A 17 -3.82 19.24 17.35
CA ASN A 17 -5.25 18.90 17.44
C ASN A 17 -5.91 18.00 16.37
N ARG A 18 -5.20 17.51 15.33
CA ARG A 18 -5.82 16.64 14.30
C ARG A 18 -5.49 15.14 14.40
N TYR A 19 -4.69 14.72 15.37
CA TYR A 19 -4.02 13.41 15.39
C TYR A 19 -4.30 12.56 16.64
N MET A 20 -5.16 13.02 17.55
CA MET A 20 -5.65 12.20 18.67
C MET A 20 -6.69 11.16 18.22
N ASP A 21 -7.37 11.43 17.08
CA ASP A 21 -8.50 10.66 16.53
C ASP A 21 -8.10 9.84 15.28
N MET A 22 -7.03 9.05 15.38
CA MET A 22 -6.59 8.12 14.31
C MET A 22 -5.69 6.99 14.85
N ARG A 23 -5.54 5.94 14.05
CA ARG A 23 -4.64 4.82 14.35
C ARG A 23 -3.17 5.22 14.24
N VAL A 24 -2.28 4.60 15.02
CA VAL A 24 -0.83 4.81 14.94
C VAL A 24 -0.32 4.59 13.52
N CYS A 25 -0.75 3.51 12.84
CA CYS A 25 -0.33 3.24 11.47
C CYS A 25 -0.73 4.38 10.51
N GLU A 26 -1.89 5.01 10.71
CA GLU A 26 -2.35 6.16 9.91
C GLU A 26 -1.53 7.41 10.20
N TYR A 27 -1.24 7.67 11.48
CA TYR A 27 -0.33 8.74 11.90
C TYR A 27 1.04 8.59 11.25
N GLU A 28 1.59 7.39 11.30
CA GLU A 28 2.88 7.01 10.75
C GLU A 28 2.94 7.14 9.23
N LEU A 29 1.85 6.85 8.53
CA LEU A 29 1.75 7.11 7.09
C LEU A 29 1.73 8.62 6.82
N ILE A 30 1.00 9.40 7.61
CA ILE A 30 0.93 10.87 7.44
C ILE A 30 2.28 11.54 7.72
N SER A 31 3.03 11.09 8.73
CA SER A 31 4.37 11.61 9.00
C SER A 31 5.35 11.35 7.84
N ARG A 32 5.11 10.30 7.05
CA ARG A 32 5.81 9.99 5.79
C ARG A 32 5.28 10.74 4.56
N GLY A 33 4.32 11.65 4.74
CA GLY A 33 3.74 12.48 3.68
C GLY A 33 2.57 11.87 2.91
N LEU A 34 2.05 10.72 3.38
CA LEU A 34 0.89 10.06 2.76
C LEU A 34 -0.44 10.61 3.31
N SER A 35 -1.51 10.39 2.54
CA SER A 35 -2.89 10.73 2.95
C SER A 35 -3.74 9.46 3.00
N PRO A 36 -3.55 8.59 4.02
CA PRO A 36 -4.36 7.38 4.15
C PRO A 36 -5.83 7.70 4.43
N SER A 37 -6.72 6.78 4.05
CA SER A 37 -8.08 6.76 4.57
C SER A 37 -8.03 6.69 6.09
N ARG A 38 -8.75 7.58 6.76
CA ARG A 38 -8.80 7.61 8.22
C ARG A 38 -9.80 6.60 8.74
N THR A 39 -9.49 5.98 9.87
CA THR A 39 -10.42 5.20 10.67
C THR A 39 -10.89 6.07 11.82
N PRO A 40 -12.12 6.63 11.78
CA PRO A 40 -12.65 7.42 12.89
C PRO A 40 -12.78 6.59 14.16
N HIS A 41 -12.82 7.22 15.34
CA HIS A 41 -13.11 6.49 16.59
C HIS A 41 -14.56 6.02 16.75
N SER A 42 -15.48 6.51 15.92
CA SER A 42 -16.90 6.13 15.96
C SER A 42 -17.33 5.41 14.69
N VAL A 43 -17.91 4.22 14.87
CA VAL A 43 -18.48 3.40 13.79
C VAL A 43 -19.51 4.19 12.97
N ALA A 44 -20.27 5.09 13.60
CA ALA A 44 -21.25 5.95 12.92
C ALA A 44 -20.64 6.90 11.87
N LYS A 45 -19.32 7.15 11.94
CA LYS A 45 -18.59 8.01 11.01
C LYS A 45 -17.84 7.23 9.93
N PHE A 46 -17.94 5.89 9.90
CA PHE A 46 -17.21 5.09 8.92
C PHE A 46 -17.74 5.35 7.52
N SER A 47 -16.83 5.56 6.57
CA SER A 47 -17.20 5.61 5.16
C SER A 47 -17.78 4.27 4.71
N ALA A 48 -18.65 4.27 3.70
CA ALA A 48 -19.21 3.03 3.16
C ALA A 48 -18.11 2.05 2.67
N SER A 49 -16.98 2.56 2.19
CA SER A 49 -15.84 1.71 1.80
C SER A 49 -15.17 1.06 3.01
N LEU A 50 -14.97 1.80 4.10
CA LEU A 50 -14.39 1.27 5.33
C LEU A 50 -15.31 0.23 5.96
N GLN A 51 -16.62 0.48 5.98
CA GLN A 51 -17.61 -0.49 6.46
C GLN A 51 -17.55 -1.80 5.67
N LYS A 52 -17.45 -1.72 4.32
CA LYS A 52 -17.30 -2.91 3.47
C LYS A 52 -15.99 -3.66 3.75
N ALA A 53 -14.87 -2.94 3.92
CA ALA A 53 -13.58 -3.55 4.23
C ALA A 53 -13.60 -4.29 5.58
N LEU A 54 -14.15 -3.65 6.62
CA LEU A 54 -14.27 -4.27 7.95
C LEU A 54 -15.23 -5.45 7.97
N LYS A 55 -16.35 -5.35 7.24
CA LYS A 55 -17.27 -6.48 7.05
C LYS A 55 -16.56 -7.66 6.39
N PHE A 56 -15.83 -7.42 5.30
CA PHE A 56 -15.04 -8.45 4.64
C PHE A 56 -13.99 -9.07 5.56
N SER A 57 -13.26 -8.25 6.33
CA SER A 57 -12.27 -8.76 7.30
C SER A 57 -12.91 -9.65 8.38
N SER A 58 -14.07 -9.23 8.89
CA SER A 58 -14.85 -10.01 9.86
C SER A 58 -15.32 -11.35 9.28
N GLU A 59 -15.85 -11.34 8.05
CA GLU A 59 -16.26 -12.56 7.33
C GLU A 59 -15.07 -13.51 7.13
N MET A 60 -13.89 -13.00 6.80
CA MET A 60 -12.68 -13.80 6.69
C MET A 60 -12.29 -14.43 8.05
N GLY A 61 -12.40 -13.67 9.15
CA GLY A 61 -12.18 -14.17 10.50
C GLY A 61 -13.14 -15.32 10.88
N VAL A 62 -14.42 -15.18 10.55
CA VAL A 62 -15.43 -16.25 10.72
C VAL A 62 -15.06 -17.51 9.92
N ASN A 63 -14.41 -17.36 8.77
CA ASN A 63 -13.91 -18.46 7.95
C ASN A 63 -12.52 -18.97 8.38
N GLY A 64 -12.03 -18.59 9.56
CA GLY A 64 -10.82 -19.13 10.17
C GLY A 64 -9.50 -18.48 9.72
N PHE A 65 -9.56 -17.30 9.07
CA PHE A 65 -8.36 -16.51 8.84
C PHE A 65 -7.95 -15.77 10.12
N GLN A 66 -6.63 -15.71 10.38
CA GLN A 66 -6.06 -14.98 11.51
C GLN A 66 -5.24 -13.77 11.02
N TYR A 67 -5.09 -12.72 11.83
CA TYR A 67 -4.22 -11.61 11.46
C TYR A 67 -2.74 -12.03 11.55
N TRP A 68 -1.96 -11.68 10.55
CA TRP A 68 -0.52 -11.92 10.54
C TRP A 68 0.22 -10.96 11.50
N PRO A 69 1.24 -11.45 12.24
CA PRO A 69 1.66 -12.84 12.35
C PRO A 69 0.87 -13.60 13.43
N PHE A 70 0.27 -14.73 13.06
CA PHE A 70 -0.34 -15.67 14.02
C PHE A 70 0.37 -17.03 13.98
N PRO A 71 0.93 -17.51 15.10
CA PRO A 71 1.63 -18.79 15.14
C PRO A 71 0.77 -19.96 14.66
N ASN A 72 1.30 -20.78 13.76
CA ASN A 72 0.68 -22.00 13.24
C ASN A 72 -0.68 -21.83 12.54
N ALA A 73 -1.10 -20.61 12.20
CA ALA A 73 -2.32 -20.40 11.43
C ALA A 73 -2.10 -20.72 9.94
N ARG A 74 -2.94 -21.61 9.41
CA ARG A 74 -2.92 -22.01 8.00
C ARG A 74 -3.34 -20.88 7.05
N HIS A 75 -4.31 -20.07 7.47
CA HIS A 75 -4.83 -18.96 6.68
C HIS A 75 -4.64 -17.66 7.47
N GLN A 76 -3.94 -16.70 6.88
CA GLN A 76 -3.64 -15.44 7.53
C GLN A 76 -3.97 -14.26 6.61
N MET A 77 -4.28 -13.13 7.22
CA MET A 77 -4.59 -11.87 6.56
C MET A 77 -3.70 -10.77 7.15
N LEU A 78 -3.39 -9.74 6.36
CA LEU A 78 -2.71 -8.55 6.83
C LEU A 78 -3.34 -7.31 6.21
N GLU A 79 -3.14 -6.16 6.86
CA GLU A 79 -3.52 -4.87 6.29
C GLU A 79 -2.34 -4.26 5.54
N THR A 80 -2.63 -3.66 4.39
CA THR A 80 -1.66 -2.92 3.57
C THR A 80 -2.33 -1.68 2.97
N ASN A 81 -1.53 -0.70 2.59
CA ASN A 81 -1.96 0.45 1.83
C ASN A 81 -1.24 0.48 0.48
N ALA A 82 -2.00 0.42 -0.61
CA ALA A 82 -1.44 0.29 -1.96
C ALA A 82 -0.60 1.51 -2.36
N ASP A 83 -1.09 2.73 -2.14
CA ASP A 83 -0.33 3.94 -2.48
C ASP A 83 0.94 4.07 -1.62
N ALA A 84 0.86 3.74 -0.33
CA ALA A 84 2.03 3.66 0.53
C ALA A 84 3.01 2.57 0.10
N SER A 85 2.51 1.44 -0.41
CA SER A 85 3.36 0.36 -0.94
C SER A 85 4.14 0.83 -2.16
N TYR A 86 3.49 1.53 -3.10
CA TYR A 86 4.18 2.11 -4.25
C TYR A 86 5.18 3.19 -3.85
N TRP A 87 4.80 4.07 -2.92
CA TRP A 87 5.72 5.08 -2.41
C TRP A 87 6.96 4.42 -1.77
N SER A 88 6.75 3.43 -0.90
CA SER A 88 7.84 2.69 -0.22
C SER A 88 8.75 1.96 -1.21
N MET A 89 8.20 1.36 -2.27
CA MET A 89 9.00 0.71 -3.31
C MET A 89 9.80 1.69 -4.18
N LEU A 90 9.22 2.85 -4.51
CA LEU A 90 9.81 3.86 -5.39
C LEU A 90 10.77 4.81 -4.65
N GLY A 91 10.59 4.99 -3.34
CA GLY A 91 11.30 5.99 -2.54
C GLY A 91 10.87 7.45 -2.79
N ILE A 92 9.89 7.65 -3.67
CA ILE A 92 9.34 8.96 -4.04
C ILE A 92 7.82 8.89 -4.12
N LYS A 93 7.16 10.05 -3.98
CA LYS A 93 5.72 10.15 -4.15
C LYS A 93 5.31 9.72 -5.57
N PRO A 94 4.46 8.70 -5.74
CA PRO A 94 4.00 8.27 -7.05
C PRO A 94 3.15 9.35 -7.74
N PHE A 95 3.07 9.30 -9.07
CA PHE A 95 2.07 10.07 -9.82
C PHE A 95 0.64 9.66 -9.41
N ASN A 96 -0.35 10.47 -9.80
CA ASN A 96 -1.75 10.22 -9.49
C ASN A 96 -2.17 8.82 -9.96
N SER A 97 -2.77 8.03 -9.06
CA SER A 97 -3.14 6.63 -9.32
C SER A 97 -4.16 6.44 -10.43
N THR A 98 -4.93 7.48 -10.77
CA THR A 98 -5.92 7.43 -11.87
C THR A 98 -5.37 7.96 -13.19
N SER A 99 -4.20 8.59 -13.22
CA SER A 99 -3.58 9.05 -14.46
C SER A 99 -2.92 7.88 -15.19
N LEU A 100 -2.75 8.03 -16.51
CA LEU A 100 -2.05 7.04 -17.33
C LEU A 100 -0.60 6.87 -16.85
N GLU A 101 0.10 7.97 -16.58
CA GLU A 101 1.47 8.00 -16.09
C GLU A 101 1.59 7.30 -14.74
N GLY A 102 0.63 7.50 -13.84
CA GLY A 102 0.62 6.85 -12.53
C GLY A 102 0.31 5.37 -12.58
N ARG A 103 -0.51 4.91 -13.55
CA ARG A 103 -0.72 3.48 -13.79
C ARG A 103 0.53 2.83 -14.41
N ILE A 104 1.14 3.48 -15.41
CA ILE A 104 2.41 3.06 -16.02
C ILE A 104 3.51 2.92 -14.94
N GLN A 105 3.70 3.95 -14.12
CA GLN A 105 4.73 3.96 -13.07
C GLN A 105 4.52 2.82 -12.06
N ARG A 106 3.27 2.55 -11.67
CA ARG A 106 2.93 1.47 -10.73
C ARG A 106 3.15 0.09 -11.35
N GLN A 107 2.76 -0.12 -12.61
CA GLN A 107 3.02 -1.38 -13.31
C GLN A 107 4.52 -1.64 -13.47
N LEU A 108 5.30 -0.61 -13.82
CA LEU A 108 6.76 -0.69 -13.87
C LEU A 108 7.36 -1.01 -12.50
N ALA A 109 6.86 -0.40 -11.42
CA ALA A 109 7.31 -0.70 -10.06
C ALA A 109 7.12 -2.19 -9.73
N LEU A 110 5.97 -2.77 -10.09
CA LEU A 110 5.70 -4.21 -9.94
C LEU A 110 6.63 -5.07 -10.82
N GLN A 111 6.87 -4.65 -12.08
CA GLN A 111 7.76 -5.34 -13.01
C GLN A 111 9.22 -5.38 -12.50
N VAL A 112 9.73 -4.28 -11.94
CA VAL A 112 11.06 -4.23 -11.28
C VAL A 112 11.13 -5.21 -10.10
N ARG A 113 10.01 -5.44 -9.40
CA ARG A 113 9.88 -6.46 -8.35
C ARG A 113 9.64 -7.88 -8.87
N ARG A 114 9.68 -8.08 -10.19
CA ARG A 114 9.41 -9.37 -10.86
C ARG A 114 8.02 -9.93 -10.56
N VAL A 115 7.06 -9.07 -10.22
CA VAL A 115 5.65 -9.45 -10.18
C VAL A 115 5.21 -9.70 -11.63
N PRO A 116 4.50 -10.80 -11.92
CA PRO A 116 4.15 -11.18 -13.29
C PRO A 116 3.06 -10.26 -13.86
N VAL A 117 3.47 -9.11 -14.38
CA VAL A 117 2.65 -8.15 -15.12
C VAL A 117 3.12 -8.09 -16.56
N LYS A 118 2.25 -7.65 -17.47
CA LYS A 118 2.64 -7.39 -18.86
C LYS A 118 3.75 -6.33 -18.89
N ASP A 119 4.71 -6.49 -19.80
CA ASP A 119 5.77 -5.52 -19.97
C ASP A 119 5.17 -4.17 -20.35
N THR A 120 5.38 -3.19 -19.48
CA THR A 120 4.81 -1.85 -19.65
C THR A 120 5.48 -1.11 -20.81
N MET A 121 6.70 -1.48 -21.19
CA MET A 121 7.45 -0.79 -22.23
C MET A 121 6.83 -0.98 -23.62
N ILE A 122 6.10 -2.07 -23.85
CA ILE A 122 5.36 -2.35 -25.10
C ILE A 122 4.34 -1.24 -25.39
N PHE A 123 3.77 -0.60 -24.34
CA PHE A 123 2.87 0.53 -24.52
C PHE A 123 3.49 1.63 -25.39
N PHE A 124 4.77 1.96 -25.14
CA PHE A 124 5.45 3.05 -25.84
C PHE A 124 5.80 2.71 -27.29
N GLU A 125 5.99 1.44 -27.62
CA GLU A 125 6.21 0.97 -28.99
C GLU A 125 4.99 1.21 -29.88
N GLU A 126 3.79 1.11 -29.29
CA GLU A 126 2.52 1.33 -29.98
C GLU A 126 2.10 2.80 -30.03
N VAL A 127 2.72 3.70 -29.26
CA VAL A 127 2.40 5.13 -29.31
C VAL A 127 2.92 5.74 -30.62
N THR A 128 1.99 6.00 -31.55
CA THR A 128 2.30 6.65 -32.84
C THR A 128 1.63 8.03 -32.94
N ARG A 129 2.17 8.91 -33.80
CA ARG A 129 1.55 10.20 -34.13
C ARG A 129 0.08 10.03 -34.55
N HIS A 130 -0.22 9.02 -35.35
CA HIS A 130 -1.59 8.76 -35.81
C HIS A 130 -2.53 8.43 -34.64
N ARG A 131 -2.11 7.55 -33.72
CA ARG A 131 -2.90 7.20 -32.52
C ARG A 131 -3.07 8.39 -31.56
N LEU A 132 -2.05 9.22 -31.40
CA LEU A 132 -2.14 10.44 -30.60
C LEU A 132 -3.15 11.43 -31.20
N LEU A 133 -3.07 11.70 -32.51
CA LEU A 133 -3.98 12.62 -33.19
C LEU A 133 -5.44 12.11 -33.24
N THR A 134 -5.65 10.80 -33.13
CA THR A 134 -6.98 10.17 -33.14
C THR A 134 -7.49 9.83 -31.74
N GLY A 135 -6.71 10.08 -30.67
CA GLY A 135 -7.08 9.75 -29.29
C GLY A 135 -7.17 8.24 -29.00
N LYS A 136 -6.47 7.40 -29.77
CA LYS A 136 -6.54 5.92 -29.67
C LYS A 136 -5.26 5.31 -29.08
N LEU A 137 -5.00 5.61 -27.81
CA LEU A 137 -3.89 5.00 -27.07
C LEU A 137 -4.20 3.52 -26.71
N PRO A 138 -3.17 2.66 -26.63
CA PRO A 138 -3.33 1.25 -26.27
C PRO A 138 -3.51 1.06 -24.76
N ASP A 139 -4.57 1.64 -24.20
CA ASP A 139 -4.81 1.65 -22.75
C ASP A 139 -5.00 0.25 -22.14
N GLU A 140 -5.43 -0.71 -22.95
CA GLU A 140 -5.59 -2.12 -22.59
C GLU A 140 -4.27 -2.81 -22.18
N MET A 141 -3.13 -2.21 -22.52
CA MET A 141 -1.81 -2.69 -22.10
C MET A 141 -1.45 -2.26 -20.67
N ILE A 142 -2.15 -1.25 -20.14
CA ILE A 142 -1.92 -0.67 -18.82
C ILE A 142 -3.02 -1.11 -17.86
N LEU A 143 -2.64 -1.88 -16.84
CA LEU A 143 -3.57 -2.40 -15.84
C LEU A 143 -4.30 -1.26 -15.12
N SER A 144 -5.56 -1.50 -14.78
CA SER A 144 -6.37 -0.54 -14.04
C SER A 144 -5.87 -0.38 -12.60
N THR A 145 -6.13 0.77 -11.98
CA THR A 145 -5.74 1.07 -10.60
C THR A 145 -6.18 -0.01 -9.59
N PRO A 146 -7.42 -0.55 -9.65
CA PRO A 146 -7.83 -1.63 -8.74
C PRO A 146 -6.98 -2.90 -8.89
N ILE A 147 -6.64 -3.29 -10.12
CA ILE A 147 -5.79 -4.48 -10.38
C ILE A 147 -4.38 -4.22 -9.84
N LEU A 148 -3.82 -3.04 -10.12
CA LEU A 148 -2.50 -2.64 -9.61
C LEU A 148 -2.47 -2.62 -8.07
N ASN A 149 -3.53 -2.17 -7.41
CA ASN A 149 -3.62 -2.17 -5.95
C ASN A 149 -3.70 -3.59 -5.39
N ALA A 150 -4.47 -4.48 -6.02
CA ALA A 150 -4.55 -5.88 -5.63
C ALA A 150 -3.20 -6.61 -5.78
N LEU A 151 -2.48 -6.37 -6.88
CA LEU A 151 -1.15 -6.92 -7.10
C LEU A 151 -0.12 -6.39 -6.10
N ALA A 152 -0.19 -5.10 -5.75
CA ALA A 152 0.64 -4.53 -4.69
C ALA A 152 0.35 -5.22 -3.35
N ALA A 153 -0.92 -5.43 -2.99
CA ALA A 153 -1.28 -6.12 -1.75
C ALA A 153 -0.78 -7.58 -1.72
N ALA A 154 -0.95 -8.30 -2.82
CA ALA A 154 -0.46 -9.67 -2.95
C ALA A 154 1.07 -9.74 -2.86
N TYR A 155 1.77 -8.80 -3.50
CA TYR A 155 3.22 -8.68 -3.41
C TYR A 155 3.67 -8.37 -1.98
N THR A 156 3.01 -7.43 -1.28
CA THR A 156 3.30 -7.13 0.13
C THR A 156 3.16 -8.37 0.99
N ALA A 157 2.07 -9.14 0.84
CA ALA A 157 1.89 -10.39 1.58
C ALA A 157 3.00 -11.40 1.30
N TRP A 158 3.42 -11.53 0.04
CA TRP A 158 4.54 -12.39 -0.32
C TRP A 158 5.86 -11.92 0.31
N VAL A 159 6.16 -10.61 0.28
CA VAL A 159 7.38 -10.04 0.87
C VAL A 159 7.41 -10.24 2.38
N VAL A 160 6.32 -9.95 3.08
CA VAL A 160 6.25 -10.09 4.55
C VAL A 160 6.59 -11.51 5.00
N VAL A 161 6.14 -12.53 4.25
CA VAL A 161 6.39 -13.94 4.57
C VAL A 161 7.78 -14.40 4.12
N ASN A 162 8.19 -14.05 2.89
CA ASN A 162 9.38 -14.64 2.27
C ASN A 162 10.65 -13.80 2.43
N ARG A 163 10.50 -12.51 2.75
CA ARG A 163 11.57 -11.52 2.87
C ARG A 163 11.24 -10.48 3.94
N PRO A 164 11.11 -10.87 5.22
CA PRO A 164 10.67 -9.96 6.28
C PRO A 164 11.57 -8.72 6.42
N GLY A 165 12.88 -8.84 6.14
CA GLY A 165 13.82 -7.70 6.12
C GLY A 165 13.63 -6.70 4.97
N GLU A 166 12.80 -7.03 3.97
CA GLU A 166 12.37 -6.14 2.88
C GLU A 166 10.95 -5.61 3.12
N SER A 167 10.45 -5.64 4.36
CA SER A 167 9.16 -5.07 4.73
C SER A 167 9.27 -4.13 5.93
N ALA A 168 8.37 -3.14 5.97
CA ALA A 168 8.16 -2.31 7.14
C ALA A 168 6.78 -2.63 7.74
N GLN A 169 6.74 -2.66 9.07
CA GLN A 169 5.53 -2.76 9.87
C GLN A 169 5.29 -1.41 10.54
N LEU A 170 4.11 -0.84 10.33
CA LEU A 170 3.70 0.46 10.87
C LEU A 170 2.50 0.26 11.80
N GLY A 171 2.44 0.97 12.92
CA GLY A 171 1.36 0.84 13.88
C GLY A 171 1.74 0.12 15.17
N GLU A 172 0.73 -0.28 15.92
CA GLU A 172 0.85 -0.95 17.22
C GLU A 172 -0.23 -2.03 17.37
N GLU A 173 -0.02 -2.95 18.31
CA GLU A 173 -0.87 -4.13 18.49
C GLU A 173 -2.34 -3.77 18.76
N ASP A 174 -2.59 -2.83 19.67
CA ASP A 174 -3.95 -2.41 20.06
C ASP A 174 -4.73 -1.67 18.96
N GLU A 175 -4.03 -1.12 17.96
CA GLU A 175 -4.64 -0.34 16.88
C GLU A 175 -4.51 -1.03 15.51
N GLY A 176 -3.74 -2.12 15.44
CA GLY A 176 -3.45 -2.88 14.24
C GLY A 176 -2.24 -2.35 13.47
N TYR A 177 -1.73 -3.22 12.61
CA TYR A 177 -0.53 -2.98 11.81
C TYR A 177 -0.85 -2.85 10.33
N ILE A 178 -0.14 -1.95 9.65
CA ILE A 178 -0.04 -1.90 8.19
C ILE A 178 1.35 -2.37 7.79
N TYR A 179 1.42 -3.27 6.81
CA TYR A 179 2.68 -3.75 6.25
C TYR A 179 2.93 -3.11 4.88
N LEU A 180 4.18 -2.73 4.62
CA LEU A 180 4.61 -2.14 3.35
C LEU A 180 5.87 -2.87 2.84
N PRO A 181 5.99 -3.10 1.53
CA PRO A 181 7.22 -3.59 0.94
C PRO A 181 8.23 -2.45 0.87
N CYS A 182 9.42 -2.65 1.41
CA CYS A 182 10.52 -1.69 1.35
C CYS A 182 11.39 -1.92 0.11
N LYS A 183 12.19 -0.91 -0.22
CA LYS A 183 13.31 -1.14 -1.14
C LYS A 183 14.25 -2.17 -0.49
N PRO A 184 14.75 -3.18 -1.23
CA PRO A 184 15.82 -4.03 -0.72
C PRO A 184 16.96 -3.11 -0.33
N ALA A 185 17.57 -3.39 0.82
CA ALA A 185 18.78 -2.71 1.21
C ALA A 185 19.73 -2.77 0.02
N VAL A 186 20.10 -1.60 -0.50
CA VAL A 186 21.20 -1.54 -1.47
C VAL A 186 22.39 -2.03 -0.67
N GLN A 187 22.87 -3.24 -0.95
CA GLN A 187 24.25 -3.56 -0.61
C GLN A 187 25.06 -2.53 -1.38
N GLU A 188 25.60 -1.55 -0.67
CA GLU A 188 26.64 -0.67 -1.18
C GLU A 188 27.80 -1.60 -1.56
N ASN A 189 27.78 -2.09 -2.80
CA ASN A 189 29.01 -2.50 -3.43
C ASN A 189 29.79 -1.21 -3.62
N SER A 190 30.71 -0.99 -2.70
CA SER A 190 31.82 -0.06 -2.86
C SER A 190 32.54 -0.49 -4.14
N ASP A 191 32.52 0.38 -5.15
CA ASP A 191 33.53 0.35 -6.22
C ASP A 191 34.91 0.63 -5.63
#